data_AF-A0A928ZSR8-F1
#
_entry.id   AF-A0A928ZSR8-F1
#
_cell.length_a   1.000
_cell.length_b   1.000
_cell.length_c   1.000
_cell.angle_alpha   90.00
_cell.angle_beta   90.00
_cell.angle_gamma   90.00
#
_symmetry.space_group_name_H-M   'P 1'
#
loop_
_entity.id
_entity.type
_entity.pdbx_description
1 polymer ?
#
loop_
_entity_poly.entity_id
_entity_poly.type
_entity_poly.pdbx_seq_one_letter_code
_entity_poly.pdbx_strand_id
1 'polypeptide(L)'
;MKRYGNLWLQVIAFENLLRASRLAQKSKRFRPNVLAFNHRLEQELQQLQAELKTLTYQPGGYRTFRIRDPKPRMISAAPYRDRVVHHALCNVIVPLLDRTLIHDTYANRCGYGTHRALHRFTGWARQYRYGLQCDISKYFPSIDHEILKAFLRKHLKCQNTLWLIDTIIDASNEQIPVIEYFPGDETLQRQYAAGEIDLEPLLQRLQSWEAHLKHGDTYRLRQKVFERHTFVRAAEEE
;
A
#
# COMPACT_ATOMS: atom_id res chain seq x y z
N MET A 1 19.15 11.38 -2.50
CA MET A 1 17.82 11.24 -3.14
C MET A 1 17.07 12.57 -3.01
N LYS A 2 16.51 13.11 -4.11
CA LYS A 2 15.85 14.43 -4.10
C LYS A 2 14.49 14.34 -3.39
N ARG A 3 14.31 15.12 -2.31
CA ARG A 3 13.03 15.22 -1.57
C ARG A 3 12.24 16.44 -2.03
N TYR A 4 10.96 16.25 -2.31
CA TYR A 4 10.07 17.33 -2.78
C TYR A 4 9.46 18.09 -1.60
N GLY A 5 9.60 19.41 -1.61
CA GLY A 5 9.03 20.34 -0.63
C GLY A 5 8.11 21.36 -1.28
N ASN A 6 7.56 22.29 -0.50
CA ASN A 6 6.71 23.40 -0.98
C ASN A 6 5.50 22.94 -1.81
N LEU A 7 4.95 21.77 -1.50
CA LEU A 7 3.80 21.17 -2.18
C LEU A 7 2.48 21.71 -1.65
N TRP A 8 2.47 22.16 -0.38
CA TRP A 8 1.25 22.48 0.33
C TRP A 8 0.37 23.51 -0.36
N LEU A 9 0.95 24.61 -0.82
CA LEU A 9 0.21 25.68 -1.51
C LEU A 9 -0.48 25.18 -2.78
N GLN A 10 0.11 24.19 -3.47
CA GLN A 10 -0.50 23.58 -4.65
C GLN A 10 -1.65 22.64 -4.25
N VAL A 11 -1.50 21.90 -3.14
CA VAL A 11 -2.55 21.00 -2.62
C VAL A 11 -3.80 21.80 -2.26
N ILE A 12 -3.65 22.89 -1.51
CA ILE A 12 -4.77 23.69 -0.99
C ILE A 12 -5.25 24.80 -1.95
N ALA A 13 -4.60 24.97 -3.11
CA ALA A 13 -5.00 25.97 -4.09
C ALA A 13 -6.47 25.77 -4.47
N PHE A 14 -7.23 26.86 -4.52
CA PHE A 14 -8.67 26.79 -4.81
C PHE A 14 -8.92 26.13 -6.18
N GLU A 15 -8.10 26.47 -7.17
CA GLU A 15 -8.14 25.86 -8.50
C GLU A 15 -7.91 24.34 -8.46
N ASN A 16 -6.98 23.88 -7.62
CA ASN A 16 -6.72 22.45 -7.45
C ASN A 16 -7.88 21.75 -6.74
N LEU A 17 -8.47 22.36 -5.71
CA LEU A 17 -9.65 21.84 -5.02
C LEU A 17 -10.87 21.75 -5.97
N LEU A 18 -11.07 22.77 -6.80
CA LEU A 18 -12.12 22.77 -7.83
C LEU A 18 -11.86 21.70 -8.91
N ARG A 19 -10.60 21.52 -9.34
CA ARG A 19 -10.23 20.44 -10.25
C ARG A 19 -10.47 19.08 -9.60
N ALA A 20 -10.11 18.94 -8.33
CA ALA A 20 -10.27 17.71 -7.57
C ALA A 20 -11.74 17.32 -7.40
N SER A 21 -12.64 18.28 -7.16
CA SER A 21 -14.08 18.00 -7.09
C SER A 21 -14.62 17.49 -8.44
N ARG A 22 -14.21 18.11 -9.55
CA ARG A 22 -14.56 17.65 -10.91
C ARG A 22 -14.07 16.23 -11.20
N LEU A 23 -12.88 15.88 -10.73
CA LEU A 23 -12.35 14.51 -10.85
C LEU A 23 -13.12 13.53 -9.96
N ALA A 24 -13.40 13.89 -8.70
CA ALA A 24 -14.10 13.05 -7.73
C ALA A 24 -15.55 12.70 -8.13
N GLN A 25 -16.22 13.57 -8.89
CA GLN A 25 -17.58 13.35 -9.38
C GLN A 25 -17.66 12.62 -10.72
N LYS A 26 -16.54 12.37 -11.41
CA LYS A 26 -16.56 11.75 -12.74
C LYS A 26 -17.33 10.42 -12.69
N SER A 27 -18.30 10.27 -13.59
CA SER A 27 -19.23 9.13 -13.66
C SER A 27 -20.12 8.91 -12.42
N LYS A 28 -20.13 9.84 -11.45
CA LYS A 28 -20.88 9.74 -10.18
C LYS A 28 -21.64 11.03 -9.83
N ARG A 29 -21.74 11.98 -10.78
CA ARG A 29 -22.29 13.33 -10.59
C ARG A 29 -23.70 13.35 -9.99
N PHE A 30 -24.55 12.41 -10.39
CA PHE A 30 -25.97 12.39 -9.99
C PHE A 30 -26.25 11.61 -8.69
N ARG A 31 -25.21 11.24 -7.94
CA ARG A 31 -25.41 10.63 -6.61
C ARG A 31 -25.88 11.71 -5.61
N PRO A 32 -26.84 11.41 -4.71
CA PRO A 32 -27.41 12.41 -3.80
C PRO A 32 -26.37 13.20 -2.98
N ASN A 33 -25.35 12.52 -2.45
CA ASN A 33 -24.27 13.16 -1.70
C ASN A 33 -23.38 14.08 -2.55
N VAL A 34 -23.22 13.78 -3.84
CA VAL A 34 -22.48 14.62 -4.80
C VAL A 34 -23.31 15.83 -5.19
N LEU A 35 -24.61 15.64 -5.43
CA LEU A 35 -25.54 16.73 -5.73
C LEU A 35 -25.65 17.73 -4.57
N ALA A 36 -25.81 17.25 -3.33
CA ALA A 36 -25.88 18.10 -2.14
C ALA A 36 -24.62 18.97 -1.97
N PHE A 37 -23.43 18.39 -2.16
CA PHE A 37 -22.18 19.13 -2.13
C PHE A 37 -22.09 20.14 -3.29
N ASN A 38 -22.45 19.72 -4.50
CA ASN A 38 -22.37 20.58 -5.68
C ASN A 38 -23.37 21.74 -5.67
N HIS A 39 -24.51 21.59 -4.98
CA HIS A 39 -25.44 22.69 -4.76
C HIS A 39 -24.78 23.85 -3.99
N ARG A 40 -23.85 23.54 -3.08
CA ARG A 40 -23.09 24.53 -2.29
C ARG A 40 -21.60 24.49 -2.63
N LEU A 41 -21.26 24.20 -3.88
CA LEU A 41 -19.90 23.86 -4.29
C LEU A 41 -18.87 24.88 -3.80
N GLU A 42 -19.10 26.17 -4.04
CA GLU A 42 -18.16 27.22 -3.66
C GLU A 42 -17.97 27.32 -2.14
N GLN A 43 -19.06 27.31 -1.38
CA GLN A 43 -19.03 27.35 0.08
C GLN A 43 -18.29 26.14 0.66
N GLU A 44 -18.58 24.93 0.16
CA GLU A 44 -17.92 23.71 0.61
C GLU A 44 -16.42 23.71 0.29
N LEU A 45 -16.03 24.22 -0.90
CA LEU A 45 -14.62 24.33 -1.28
C LEU A 45 -13.88 25.41 -0.48
N GLN A 46 -14.51 26.55 -0.21
CA GLN A 46 -13.95 27.60 0.65
C GLN A 46 -13.75 27.10 2.08
N GLN A 47 -14.74 26.39 2.62
CA GLN A 47 -14.68 25.78 3.94
C GLN A 47 -13.55 24.74 4.02
N LEU A 48 -13.47 23.82 3.05
CA LEU A 48 -12.37 22.87 2.95
C LEU A 48 -11.01 23.57 2.87
N GLN A 49 -10.90 24.63 2.07
CA GLN A 49 -9.65 25.37 1.97
C GLN A 49 -9.28 26.02 3.29
N ALA A 50 -10.23 26.62 4.01
CA ALA A 50 -10.02 27.22 5.31
C ALA A 50 -9.51 26.18 6.32
N GLU A 51 -10.19 25.03 6.43
CA GLU A 51 -9.81 23.94 7.32
C GLU A 51 -8.43 23.34 7.00
N LEU A 52 -8.09 23.25 5.71
CA LEU A 52 -6.75 22.82 5.31
C LEU A 52 -5.73 23.90 5.68
N LYS A 53 -6.00 25.19 5.41
CA LYS A 53 -5.10 26.29 5.81
C LYS A 53 -4.84 26.32 7.31
N THR A 54 -5.84 26.04 8.13
CA THR A 54 -5.76 26.02 9.60
C THR A 54 -5.33 24.67 10.17
N LEU A 55 -5.09 23.64 9.33
CA LEU A 55 -4.74 22.28 9.76
C LEU A 55 -5.78 21.65 10.72
N THR A 56 -7.06 21.98 10.52
CA THR A 56 -8.19 21.47 11.32
C THR A 56 -9.07 20.48 10.57
N TYR A 57 -8.74 20.18 9.31
CA TYR A 57 -9.45 19.18 8.52
C TYR A 57 -9.40 17.79 9.20
N GLN A 58 -10.56 17.15 9.30
CA GLN A 58 -10.71 15.79 9.80
C GLN A 58 -11.54 14.97 8.79
N PRO A 59 -11.05 13.80 8.34
CA PRO A 59 -11.82 12.91 7.49
C PRO A 59 -13.12 12.46 8.15
N GLY A 60 -14.20 12.39 7.37
CA GLY A 60 -15.46 11.80 7.84
C GLY A 60 -15.40 10.27 7.88
N GLY A 61 -16.39 9.68 8.55
CA GLY A 61 -16.50 8.23 8.67
C GLY A 61 -16.68 7.53 7.33
N TYR A 62 -15.91 6.46 7.10
CA TYR A 62 -16.05 5.62 5.92
C TYR A 62 -17.36 4.83 5.94
N ARG A 63 -18.09 4.84 4.82
CA ARG A 63 -19.21 3.93 4.63
C ARG A 63 -18.69 2.58 4.13
N THR A 64 -18.71 1.59 5.01
CA THR A 64 -18.20 0.26 4.74
C THR A 64 -19.32 -0.69 4.32
N PHE A 65 -19.15 -1.39 3.19
CA PHE A 65 -20.10 -2.37 2.66
C PHE A 65 -19.37 -3.50 1.93
N ARG A 66 -19.96 -4.70 1.96
CA ARG A 66 -19.41 -5.86 1.25
C ARG A 66 -19.97 -5.92 -0.17
N ILE A 67 -19.09 -6.12 -1.13
CA ILE A 67 -19.45 -6.48 -2.51
C ILE A 67 -18.82 -7.80 -2.87
N ARG A 68 -19.35 -8.47 -3.90
CA ARG A 68 -18.76 -9.67 -4.48
C ARG A 68 -18.59 -9.44 -5.97
N ASP A 69 -17.35 -9.23 -6.40
CA ASP A 69 -17.03 -9.23 -7.85
C ASP A 69 -15.52 -9.27 -8.11
N PRO A 70 -14.89 -10.39 -8.51
CA PRO A 70 -15.39 -11.77 -8.52
C PRO A 70 -15.29 -12.46 -7.15
N LYS A 71 -14.52 -11.90 -6.22
CA LYS A 71 -14.35 -12.36 -4.82
C LYS A 71 -15.02 -11.38 -3.84
N PRO A 72 -15.43 -11.83 -2.63
CA PRO A 72 -15.93 -10.93 -1.60
C PRO A 72 -14.87 -9.90 -1.20
N ARG A 73 -15.24 -8.61 -1.20
CA ARG A 73 -14.37 -7.51 -0.82
C ARG A 73 -15.13 -6.60 0.12
N MET A 74 -14.47 -6.17 1.20
CA MET A 74 -14.94 -5.04 1.97
C MET A 74 -14.55 -3.76 1.23
N ILE A 75 -15.54 -2.91 0.92
CA ILE A 75 -15.31 -1.59 0.31
C ILE A 75 -15.61 -0.54 1.34
N SER A 76 -14.66 0.36 1.53
CA SER A 76 -14.83 1.55 2.37
C SER A 76 -14.88 2.77 1.49
N ALA A 77 -16.06 3.37 1.40
CA ALA A 77 -16.28 4.55 0.59
C ALA A 77 -16.18 5.80 1.47
N ALA A 78 -15.17 6.62 1.21
CA ALA A 78 -15.05 7.94 1.82
C ALA A 78 -16.21 8.86 1.39
N PRO A 79 -16.69 9.75 2.27
CA PRO A 79 -17.55 10.87 1.93
C PRO A 79 -17.07 11.63 0.69
N TYR A 80 -18.00 12.26 -0.05
CA TYR A 80 -17.62 12.97 -1.28
C TYR A 80 -16.66 14.13 -1.00
N ARG A 81 -16.88 14.86 0.10
CA ARG A 81 -16.01 15.92 0.62
C ARG A 81 -14.55 15.44 0.76
N ASP A 82 -14.34 14.31 1.43
CA ASP A 82 -12.99 13.77 1.64
C ASP A 82 -12.37 13.26 0.34
N ARG A 83 -13.18 12.71 -0.58
CA ARG A 83 -12.70 12.38 -1.93
C ARG A 83 -12.17 13.59 -2.68
N VAL A 84 -12.74 14.79 -2.47
CA VAL A 84 -12.17 16.03 -3.04
C VAL A 84 -10.76 16.26 -2.48
N VAL A 85 -10.57 16.14 -1.17
CA VAL A 85 -9.27 16.32 -0.52
C VAL A 85 -8.27 15.26 -0.99
N HIS A 86 -8.68 14.00 -1.09
CA HIS A 86 -7.83 12.91 -1.59
C HIS A 86 -7.37 13.17 -3.03
N HIS A 87 -8.29 13.60 -3.91
CA HIS A 87 -7.93 13.98 -5.27
C HIS A 87 -7.00 15.19 -5.32
N ALA A 88 -7.23 16.21 -4.48
CA ALA A 88 -6.39 17.40 -4.42
C ALA A 88 -4.96 17.09 -3.99
N LEU A 89 -4.79 16.21 -3.01
CA LEU A 89 -3.49 15.68 -2.60
C LEU A 89 -2.84 14.87 -3.73
N CYS A 90 -3.56 13.90 -4.29
CA CYS A 90 -3.06 13.02 -5.35
C CYS A 90 -2.64 13.77 -6.62
N ASN A 91 -3.35 14.85 -7.00
CA ASN A 91 -2.99 15.68 -8.14
C ASN A 91 -1.55 16.22 -8.06
N VAL A 92 -1.05 16.45 -6.83
CA VAL A 92 0.28 17.02 -6.57
C VAL A 92 1.31 15.93 -6.32
N ILE A 93 1.00 14.94 -5.47
CA ILE A 93 1.99 13.94 -5.04
C ILE A 93 2.19 12.81 -6.04
N VAL A 94 1.13 12.38 -6.74
CA VAL A 94 1.21 11.20 -7.63
C VAL A 94 2.20 11.41 -8.78
N PRO A 95 2.23 12.56 -9.50
CA PRO A 95 3.21 12.77 -10.56
C PRO A 95 4.67 12.72 -10.09
N LEU A 96 4.93 12.98 -8.81
CA LEU A 96 6.26 12.93 -8.21
C LEU A 96 6.64 11.49 -7.85
N LEU A 97 5.71 10.74 -7.28
CA LEU A 97 5.91 9.33 -6.92
C LEU A 97 5.96 8.43 -8.15
N ASP A 98 5.16 8.70 -9.18
CA ASP A 98 5.09 7.90 -10.41
C ASP A 98 6.45 7.78 -11.11
N ARG A 99 7.27 8.84 -11.05
CA ARG A 99 8.64 8.88 -11.59
C ARG A 99 9.61 7.94 -10.89
N THR A 100 9.26 7.46 -9.69
CA THR A 100 10.10 6.55 -8.90
C THR A 100 9.66 5.10 -8.98
N LEU A 101 8.51 4.83 -9.61
CA LEU A 101 8.05 3.47 -9.82
C LEU A 101 8.89 2.78 -10.89
N ILE A 102 9.07 1.48 -10.72
CA ILE A 102 9.71 0.65 -11.75
C ILE A 102 8.87 0.67 -13.04
N HIS A 103 9.53 0.48 -14.17
CA HIS A 103 8.88 0.49 -15.48
C HIS A 103 7.69 -0.48 -15.56
N ASP A 104 7.83 -1.67 -14.95
CA ASP A 104 6.86 -2.76 -15.02
C ASP A 104 5.74 -2.67 -13.96
N THR A 105 5.45 -1.47 -13.45
CA THR A 105 4.27 -1.18 -12.65
C THR A 105 3.15 -0.62 -13.54
N TYR A 106 2.00 -1.28 -13.58
CA TYR A 106 0.95 -0.96 -14.56
C TYR A 106 -0.38 -0.46 -13.95
N ALA A 107 -0.65 -0.75 -12.68
CA ALA A 107 -1.93 -0.44 -12.05
C ALA A 107 -2.07 1.04 -11.67
N ASN A 108 -3.27 1.62 -11.87
CA ASN A 108 -3.63 2.99 -11.44
C ASN A 108 -2.71 4.12 -11.95
N ARG A 109 -2.05 3.94 -13.10
CA ARG A 109 -1.17 4.94 -13.72
C ARG A 109 -1.72 5.43 -15.04
N CYS A 110 -1.54 6.72 -15.33
CA CYS A 110 -2.00 7.32 -16.58
C CYS A 110 -1.19 6.78 -17.77
N GLY A 111 -1.85 6.26 -18.81
CA GLY A 111 -1.18 5.67 -19.97
C GLY A 111 -0.61 4.27 -19.73
N TYR A 112 -0.93 3.65 -18.59
CA TYR A 112 -0.64 2.25 -18.29
C TYR A 112 -1.94 1.48 -18.09
N GLY A 113 -1.87 0.16 -18.25
CA GLY A 113 -3.01 -0.72 -18.05
C GLY A 113 -2.72 -2.14 -18.50
N THR A 114 -3.76 -2.97 -18.46
CA THR A 114 -3.68 -4.42 -18.69
C THR A 114 -3.08 -4.77 -20.05
N HIS A 115 -3.41 -4.02 -21.11
CA HIS A 115 -2.87 -4.29 -22.45
C HIS A 115 -1.34 -4.13 -22.51
N ARG A 116 -0.80 -3.08 -21.87
CA ARG A 116 0.65 -2.84 -21.82
C ARG A 116 1.36 -3.90 -20.98
N ALA A 117 0.76 -4.30 -19.85
CA ALA A 117 1.26 -5.38 -19.02
C ALA A 117 1.30 -6.71 -19.78
N LEU A 118 0.21 -7.04 -20.50
CA LEU A 118 0.11 -8.25 -21.30
C LEU A 118 1.15 -8.29 -22.42
N HIS A 119 1.34 -7.18 -23.15
CA HIS A 119 2.36 -7.10 -24.18
C HIS A 119 3.76 -7.39 -23.61
N ARG A 120 4.11 -6.78 -22.48
CA ARG A 120 5.39 -7.05 -21.80
C ARG A 120 5.51 -8.51 -21.37
N PHE A 121 4.46 -9.05 -20.74
CA PHE A 121 4.41 -10.43 -20.28
C PHE A 121 4.56 -11.44 -21.43
N THR A 122 3.90 -11.23 -22.57
CA THR A 122 4.00 -12.14 -23.72
C THR A 122 5.41 -12.25 -24.28
N GLY A 123 6.21 -11.17 -24.23
CA GLY A 123 7.62 -11.21 -24.58
C GLY A 123 8.41 -12.13 -23.66
N TRP A 124 8.23 -11.99 -22.34
CA TRP A 124 8.89 -12.85 -21.36
C TRP A 124 8.42 -14.30 -21.39
N ALA A 125 7.11 -14.54 -21.58
CA ALA A 125 6.55 -15.88 -21.67
C ALA A 125 7.10 -16.69 -22.86
N ARG A 126 7.57 -16.02 -23.92
CA ARG A 126 8.24 -16.67 -25.06
C ARG A 126 9.72 -16.97 -24.78
N GLN A 127 10.35 -16.18 -23.90
CA GLN A 127 11.77 -16.29 -23.59
C GLN A 127 12.06 -17.21 -22.41
N TYR A 128 11.16 -17.24 -21.42
CA TYR A 128 11.34 -17.98 -20.18
C TYR A 128 10.29 -19.07 -20.03
N ARG A 129 10.74 -20.27 -19.71
CA ARG A 129 9.87 -21.46 -19.56
C ARG A 129 9.05 -21.46 -18.26
N TYR A 130 9.54 -20.80 -17.22
CA TYR A 130 8.96 -20.82 -15.89
C TYR A 130 8.59 -19.40 -15.44
N GLY A 131 7.48 -19.29 -14.70
CA GLY A 131 7.02 -18.04 -14.11
C GLY A 131 6.62 -18.25 -12.66
N LEU A 132 6.93 -17.28 -11.81
CA LEU A 132 6.52 -17.26 -10.42
C LEU A 132 5.24 -16.42 -10.29
N GLN A 133 4.15 -17.04 -9.83
CA GLN A 133 2.92 -16.32 -9.50
C GLN A 133 2.92 -15.98 -8.01
N CYS A 134 2.85 -14.69 -7.69
CA CYS A 134 2.71 -14.19 -6.33
C CYS A 134 1.49 -13.26 -6.24
N ASP A 135 0.78 -13.32 -5.12
CA ASP A 135 -0.33 -12.43 -4.81
C ASP A 135 -0.27 -12.01 -3.34
N ILE A 136 -0.71 -10.80 -3.03
CA ILE A 136 -0.73 -10.26 -1.67
C ILE A 136 -2.13 -10.39 -1.10
N SER A 137 -2.27 -11.17 -0.03
CA SER A 137 -3.56 -11.34 0.66
C SER A 137 -4.03 -10.03 1.28
N LYS A 138 -5.24 -9.60 0.88
CA LYS A 138 -5.95 -8.45 1.44
C LYS A 138 -5.07 -7.19 1.58
N TYR A 139 -4.35 -6.81 0.52
CA TYR A 139 -3.37 -5.70 0.52
C TYR A 139 -3.77 -4.46 1.34
N PHE A 140 -4.96 -3.88 1.12
CA PHE A 140 -5.37 -2.67 1.83
C PHE A 140 -5.60 -2.90 3.33
N PRO A 141 -6.33 -3.95 3.76
CA PRO A 141 -6.39 -4.32 5.18
C PRO A 141 -5.04 -4.72 5.81
N SER A 142 -4.07 -5.20 5.04
CA SER A 142 -2.82 -5.77 5.56
C SER A 142 -1.60 -4.86 5.36
N ILE A 143 -1.76 -3.64 4.85
CA ILE A 143 -0.63 -2.74 4.66
C ILE A 143 -0.18 -2.13 6.00
N ASP A 144 1.12 -2.23 6.28
CA ASP A 144 1.73 -1.56 7.42
C ASP A 144 1.81 -0.04 7.17
N HIS A 145 1.08 0.73 7.98
CA HIS A 145 1.02 2.18 7.86
C HIS A 145 2.34 2.86 8.23
N GLU A 146 3.13 2.31 9.14
CA GLU A 146 4.42 2.89 9.53
C GLU A 146 5.45 2.72 8.43
N ILE A 147 5.48 1.56 7.78
CA ILE A 147 6.32 1.33 6.59
C ILE A 147 5.89 2.25 5.44
N LEU A 148 4.59 2.38 5.19
CA LEU A 148 4.05 3.29 4.17
C LEU A 148 4.43 4.75 4.43
N LYS A 149 4.21 5.23 5.67
CA LYS A 149 4.56 6.57 6.12
C LYS A 149 6.05 6.85 6.00
N ALA A 150 6.90 5.89 6.38
CA ALA A 150 8.34 5.98 6.26
C ALA A 150 8.78 6.05 4.78
N PHE A 151 8.15 5.27 3.90
CA PHE A 151 8.39 5.34 2.46
C PHE A 151 8.05 6.72 1.91
N LEU A 152 6.86 7.27 2.21
CA LEU A 152 6.45 8.59 1.73
C LEU A 152 7.40 9.70 2.20
N ARG A 153 7.90 9.64 3.43
CA ARG A 153 8.88 10.59 4.00
C ARG A 153 10.25 10.57 3.29
N LYS A 154 10.63 9.46 2.64
CA LYS A 154 11.85 9.39 1.81
C LYS A 154 11.74 10.24 0.54
N HIS A 155 10.53 10.45 0.03
CA HIS A 155 10.27 11.22 -1.20
C HIS A 155 9.77 12.65 -0.93
N LEU A 156 9.04 12.85 0.16
CA LEU A 156 8.38 14.11 0.50
C LEU A 156 9.01 14.72 1.76
N LYS A 157 9.17 16.05 1.78
CA LYS A 157 9.67 16.82 2.94
C LYS A 157 8.74 17.96 3.37
N CYS A 158 7.59 18.14 2.72
CA CYS A 158 6.66 19.22 3.06
C CYS A 158 5.82 18.80 4.27
N GLN A 159 6.05 19.43 5.43
CA GLN A 159 5.44 19.03 6.71
C GLN A 159 3.91 19.03 6.68
N ASN A 160 3.28 20.09 6.16
CA ASN A 160 1.82 20.17 6.11
C ASN A 160 1.22 19.12 5.15
N THR A 161 1.93 18.78 4.07
CA THR A 161 1.49 17.71 3.17
C THR A 161 1.62 16.34 3.83
N LEU A 162 2.70 16.12 4.60
CA LEU A 162 2.89 14.90 5.40
C LEU A 162 1.84 14.78 6.49
N TRP A 163 1.50 15.89 7.16
CA TRP A 163 0.39 15.95 8.12
C TRP A 163 -0.91 15.47 7.47
N LEU A 164 -1.29 16.01 6.30
CA LEU A 164 -2.52 15.61 5.63
C LEU A 164 -2.49 14.13 5.21
N ILE A 165 -1.35 13.63 4.75
CA ILE A 165 -1.14 12.22 4.42
C ILE A 165 -1.37 11.35 5.66
N ASP A 166 -0.74 11.69 6.78
CA ASP A 166 -0.85 10.94 8.03
C ASP A 166 -2.31 10.97 8.51
N THR A 167 -2.97 12.14 8.52
CA THR A 167 -4.39 12.28 8.88
C THR A 167 -5.30 11.38 8.04
N ILE A 168 -5.07 11.26 6.74
CA ILE A 168 -5.89 10.40 5.86
C ILE A 168 -5.61 8.92 6.12
N ILE A 169 -4.34 8.53 6.30
CA ILE A 169 -3.94 7.14 6.56
C ILE A 169 -4.45 6.69 7.92
N ASP A 170 -4.34 7.53 8.94
CA ASP A 170 -4.73 7.21 10.32
C ASP A 170 -6.26 7.17 10.49
N ALA A 171 -7.02 7.86 9.63
CA ALA A 171 -8.47 7.78 9.59
C ALA A 171 -9.01 6.56 8.81
N SER A 172 -8.15 5.69 8.27
CA SER A 172 -8.59 4.50 7.56
C SER A 172 -9.13 3.42 8.52
N ASN A 173 -9.71 2.34 7.97
CA ASN A 173 -10.25 1.28 8.83
C ASN A 173 -9.13 0.53 9.56
N GLU A 174 -9.52 -0.22 10.59
CA GLU A 174 -8.62 -1.09 11.34
C GLU A 174 -7.86 -2.06 10.42
N GLN A 175 -6.54 -2.08 10.61
CA GLN A 175 -5.64 -2.96 9.87
C GLN A 175 -5.62 -4.34 10.50
N ILE A 176 -5.66 -5.35 9.65
CA ILE A 176 -5.50 -6.75 10.06
C ILE A 176 -3.99 -6.96 10.29
N PRO A 177 -3.58 -7.65 11.37
CA PRO A 177 -2.19 -8.00 11.57
C PRO A 177 -1.66 -8.72 10.32
N VAL A 178 -0.52 -8.24 9.83
CA VAL A 178 0.25 -8.91 8.81
C VAL A 178 0.60 -10.28 9.39
N ILE A 179 0.27 -11.36 8.67
CA ILE A 179 0.70 -12.70 9.06
C ILE A 179 2.23 -12.66 9.04
N GLU A 180 2.85 -12.48 10.20
CA GLU A 180 4.30 -12.28 10.28
C GLU A 180 5.03 -13.55 9.83
N TYR A 181 4.48 -14.73 10.09
CA TYR A 181 4.99 -16.05 9.72
C TYR A 181 3.81 -17.01 9.66
N PHE A 182 3.89 -18.11 8.92
CA PHE A 182 2.92 -19.20 9.07
C PHE A 182 2.94 -19.65 10.53
N PRO A 183 1.92 -19.32 11.36
CA PRO A 183 1.99 -19.61 12.78
C PRO A 183 1.99 -21.13 12.97
N GLY A 184 3.04 -21.67 13.59
CA GLY A 184 3.20 -23.11 13.78
C GLY A 184 3.85 -23.86 12.61
N ASP A 185 4.44 -23.17 11.62
CA ASP A 185 5.33 -23.81 10.64
C ASP A 185 6.69 -24.13 11.27
N GLU A 186 6.65 -25.08 12.20
CA GLU A 186 7.81 -25.68 12.84
C GLU A 186 8.31 -26.90 12.06
N THR A 187 7.89 -27.06 10.81
CA THR A 187 8.05 -28.30 10.06
C THR A 187 9.52 -28.73 10.02
N LEU A 188 10.44 -27.79 9.73
CA LEU A 188 11.87 -28.07 9.73
C LEU A 188 12.43 -28.35 11.14
N GLN A 189 11.89 -27.69 12.18
CA GLN A 189 12.33 -27.89 13.57
C GLN A 189 11.88 -29.26 14.09
N ARG A 190 10.65 -29.68 13.78
CA ARG A 190 10.11 -31.00 14.11
C ARG A 190 10.82 -32.11 13.35
N GLN A 191 11.04 -31.94 12.05
CA GLN A 191 11.77 -32.91 11.22
C GLN A 191 13.21 -33.12 11.70
N TYR A 192 13.89 -32.03 12.08
CA TYR A 192 15.23 -32.12 12.66
C TYR A 192 15.21 -32.76 14.07
N ALA A 193 14.26 -32.37 14.93
CA ALA A 193 14.13 -32.93 16.27
C ALA A 193 13.78 -34.43 16.26
N ALA A 194 12.99 -34.88 15.28
CA ALA A 194 12.61 -36.28 15.07
C ALA A 194 13.68 -37.11 14.33
N GLY A 195 14.79 -36.51 13.90
CA GLY A 195 15.84 -37.18 13.14
C GLY A 195 15.47 -37.53 11.69
N GLU A 196 14.35 -37.00 11.18
CA GLU A 196 13.91 -37.19 9.78
C GLU A 196 14.80 -36.42 8.78
N ILE A 197 15.48 -35.37 9.26
CA ILE A 197 16.41 -34.56 8.48
C ILE A 197 17.70 -34.37 9.27
N ASP A 198 18.83 -34.69 8.64
CA ASP A 198 20.15 -34.43 9.18
C ASP A 198 20.54 -32.95 9.09
N LEU A 199 21.53 -32.56 9.90
CA LEU A 199 21.99 -31.18 10.03
C LEU A 199 22.47 -30.58 8.69
N GLU A 200 23.16 -31.37 7.87
CA GLU A 200 23.72 -30.90 6.61
C GLU A 200 22.63 -30.53 5.58
N PRO A 201 21.63 -31.39 5.27
CA PRO A 201 20.48 -31.01 4.46
C PRO A 201 19.66 -29.83 5.01
N LEU A 202 19.52 -29.72 6.35
CA LEU A 202 18.84 -28.58 6.98
C LEU A 202 19.59 -27.26 6.70
N LEU A 203 20.90 -27.24 6.92
CA LEU A 203 21.76 -26.08 6.66
C LEU A 203 21.71 -25.68 5.18
N GLN A 204 21.71 -26.65 4.26
CA GLN A 204 21.60 -26.38 2.83
C GLN A 204 20.28 -25.69 2.46
N ARG A 205 19.15 -26.14 3.03
CA ARG A 205 17.83 -25.51 2.82
C ARG A 205 17.80 -24.09 3.38
N LEU A 206 18.33 -23.88 4.59
CA LEU A 206 18.41 -22.55 5.20
C LEU A 206 19.31 -21.60 4.40
N GLN A 207 20.47 -22.09 3.92
CA GLN A 207 21.38 -21.31 3.09
C GLN A 207 20.77 -20.98 1.72
N SER A 208 20.08 -21.91 1.08
CA SER A 208 19.36 -21.67 -0.17
C SER A 208 18.27 -20.60 0.01
N TRP A 209 17.53 -20.68 1.11
CA TRP A 209 16.52 -19.68 1.45
C TRP A 209 17.15 -18.30 1.75
N GLU A 210 18.24 -18.28 2.51
CA GLU A 210 18.98 -17.06 2.81
C GLU A 210 19.58 -16.41 1.54
N ALA A 211 20.12 -17.21 0.62
CA ALA A 211 20.65 -16.76 -0.66
C ALA A 211 19.57 -16.10 -1.52
N HIS A 212 18.37 -16.69 -1.59
CA HIS A 212 17.24 -16.07 -2.28
C HIS A 212 16.85 -14.73 -1.65
N LEU A 213 16.82 -14.64 -0.32
CA LEU A 213 16.46 -13.40 0.38
C LEU A 213 17.54 -12.31 0.26
N LYS A 214 18.82 -12.66 0.12
CA LYS A 214 19.93 -11.72 -0.10
C LYS A 214 19.76 -10.88 -1.37
N HIS A 215 18.98 -11.36 -2.35
CA HIS A 215 18.68 -10.61 -3.57
C HIS A 215 17.62 -9.50 -3.38
N GLY A 216 16.99 -9.38 -2.20
CA GLY A 216 16.08 -8.30 -1.85
C GLY A 216 16.55 -7.48 -0.63
N ASP A 217 15.88 -6.35 -0.34
CA ASP A 217 16.11 -5.52 0.87
C ASP A 217 15.48 -6.19 2.12
N THR A 218 16.00 -7.35 2.49
CA THR A 218 15.41 -8.25 3.50
C THR A 218 16.25 -8.38 4.77
N TYR A 219 17.29 -7.55 4.95
CA TYR A 219 18.23 -7.67 6.07
C TYR A 219 17.54 -7.70 7.45
N ARG A 220 16.64 -6.75 7.71
CA ARG A 220 15.89 -6.67 8.98
C ARG A 220 14.89 -7.81 9.15
N LEU A 221 14.34 -8.32 8.04
CA LEU A 221 13.46 -9.47 8.06
C LEU A 221 14.26 -10.72 8.44
N ARG A 222 15.39 -10.97 7.78
CA ARG A 222 16.28 -12.10 8.06
C ARG A 222 16.71 -12.16 9.53
N GLN A 223 17.15 -11.03 10.12
CA GLN A 223 17.51 -10.99 11.54
C GLN A 223 16.35 -11.42 12.44
N LYS A 224 15.15 -10.84 12.26
CA LYS A 224 13.97 -11.17 13.06
C LYS A 224 13.55 -12.64 12.93
N VAL A 225 13.75 -13.27 11.78
CA VAL A 225 13.43 -14.70 11.56
C VAL A 225 14.38 -15.55 12.40
N PHE A 226 15.68 -15.38 12.19
CA PHE A 226 16.69 -16.26 12.78
C PHE A 226 16.87 -16.04 14.29
N GLU A 227 16.61 -14.85 14.81
CA GLU A 227 16.63 -14.59 16.26
C GLU A 227 15.56 -15.37 17.03
N ARG A 228 14.46 -15.79 16.38
CA ARG A 228 13.33 -16.47 17.03
C ARG A 228 13.35 -18.00 16.90
N HIS A 229 14.24 -18.57 16.09
CA HIS A 229 14.20 -20.00 15.73
C HIS A 229 15.47 -20.71 16.19
N THR A 230 15.30 -21.62 17.15
CA THR A 230 16.37 -22.51 17.64
C THR A 230 16.09 -23.93 17.16
N PHE A 231 17.11 -24.63 16.67
CA PHE A 231 17.02 -26.04 16.28
C PHE A 231 17.76 -26.88 17.32
N VAL A 232 17.04 -27.81 17.95
CA VAL A 232 17.57 -28.70 19.00
C VAL A 232 17.26 -30.14 18.58
N ARG A 233 18.26 -31.02 18.66
CA ARG A 233 18.08 -32.46 18.42
C ARG A 233 17.67 -33.11 19.74
N ALA A 234 16.69 -34.02 19.72
CA ALA A 234 16.42 -34.84 20.90
C ALA A 234 17.68 -35.66 21.22
N ALA A 235 18.09 -35.71 22.49
CA ALA A 235 19.20 -36.55 22.90
C ALA A 235 18.84 -38.01 22.58
N GLU A 236 19.78 -38.75 22.00
CA GLU A 236 19.65 -40.20 21.86
C GLU A 236 19.57 -40.76 23.29
N GLU A 237 18.40 -41.29 23.67
CA GLU A 237 18.27 -42.10 24.89
C GLU A 237 19.14 -43.35 24.67
N GLU A 238 20.30 -43.40 25.34
CA GLU A 238 21.16 -44.60 25.44
C GLU A 238 20.44 -45.77 26.12
#